data_AF-A0A2V5Y9M9-F1
#
_entry.id   AF-A0A2V5Y9M9-F1
#
_cell.length_a   1.000
_cell.length_b   1.000
_cell.length_c   1.000
_cell.angle_alpha   90.00
_cell.angle_beta   90.00
_cell.angle_gamma   90.00
#
_symmetry.space_group_name_H-M   'P 1'
#
loop_
_entity.id
_entity.type
_entity.pdbx_description
1 polymer ?
#
loop_
_entity_poly.entity_id
_entity_poly.type
_entity_poly.pdbx_seq_one_letter_code
_entity_poly.pdbx_strand_id
1 'polypeptide(L)'
;MDPIKNPFSPGAGAPPPELVGREAILEQARVLLARIRAKRPEKSILLTGLRGVGKTVLLNEIERMAAKETYRTLGVEAHEGKSLAALLVPPLRKLLFDLDRVAGAGDKAKRALGVLKGFMDGVKVKIGELEVGLDIDPEKGTADSGDLESDLPNLFVA
;
A
#
# COMPACT_ATOMS: atom_id res chain seq x y z
N MET A 1 -32.69 2.73 -3.86
CA MET A 1 -32.30 4.04 -3.30
C MET A 1 -32.46 5.07 -4.41
N ASP A 2 -33.20 6.16 -4.19
CA ASP A 2 -33.47 7.19 -5.21
C ASP A 2 -32.19 7.98 -5.52
N PRO A 3 -31.64 7.93 -6.76
CA PRO A 3 -30.43 8.65 -7.13
C PRO A 3 -30.52 10.16 -6.93
N ILE A 4 -31.72 10.74 -6.97
CA ILE A 4 -31.98 12.18 -6.82
C ILE A 4 -31.78 12.63 -5.36
N LYS A 5 -32.00 11.72 -4.39
CA LYS A 5 -31.85 12.00 -2.95
C LYS A 5 -30.49 11.61 -2.40
N ASN A 6 -29.54 11.21 -3.25
CA ASN A 6 -28.22 10.82 -2.81
C ASN A 6 -27.37 12.07 -2.49
N PRO A 7 -27.00 12.34 -1.22
CA PRO A 7 -26.19 13.51 -0.85
C PRO A 7 -24.73 13.40 -1.32
N PHE A 8 -24.34 12.27 -1.90
CA PHE A 8 -23.00 12.01 -2.40
C PHE A 8 -22.75 12.74 -3.73
N SER A 9 -22.18 13.95 -3.65
CA SER A 9 -21.62 14.67 -4.82
C SER A 9 -20.08 14.63 -4.76
N PRO A 10 -19.42 13.73 -5.50
CA PRO A 10 -17.97 13.63 -5.50
C PRO A 10 -17.36 14.74 -6.35
N GLY A 11 -16.89 15.80 -5.69
CA GLY A 11 -15.97 16.78 -6.27
C GLY A 11 -14.52 16.27 -6.27
N ALA A 12 -13.62 17.04 -6.90
CA ALA A 12 -12.19 16.76 -6.94
C ALA A 12 -11.55 16.82 -5.53
N GLY A 13 -11.60 15.70 -4.80
CA GLY A 13 -10.87 15.49 -3.55
C GLY A 13 -11.58 15.89 -2.26
N ALA A 14 -12.75 16.51 -2.31
CA ALA A 14 -13.53 16.80 -1.10
C ALA A 14 -14.24 15.52 -0.61
N PRO A 15 -14.05 15.08 0.65
CA PRO A 15 -14.85 14.01 1.21
C PRO A 15 -16.32 14.46 1.24
N PRO A 16 -17.26 13.66 0.73
CA PRO A 16 -18.67 13.98 0.79
C PRO A 16 -19.13 14.02 2.25
N PRO A 17 -20.17 14.82 2.56
CA PRO A 17 -20.63 15.03 3.93
C PRO A 17 -21.08 13.73 4.60
N GLU A 18 -21.55 12.73 3.84
CA GLU A 18 -21.94 11.42 4.33
C GLU A 18 -21.61 10.29 3.33
N LEU A 19 -21.23 9.11 3.84
CA LEU A 19 -20.96 7.89 3.08
C LEU A 19 -22.20 6.96 3.03
N VAL A 20 -23.38 7.54 2.76
CA VAL A 20 -24.65 6.81 2.78
C VAL A 20 -24.64 5.63 1.80
N GLY A 21 -25.02 4.44 2.26
CA GLY A 21 -25.12 3.23 1.46
C GLY A 21 -23.78 2.53 1.20
N ARG A 22 -22.72 2.93 1.90
CA ARG A 22 -21.37 2.33 1.82
C ARG A 22 -20.93 1.65 3.12
N GLU A 23 -21.84 1.55 4.10
CA GLU A 23 -21.58 1.04 5.45
C GLU A 23 -21.08 -0.41 5.41
N ALA A 24 -21.65 -1.24 4.54
CA ALA A 24 -21.23 -2.64 4.38
C ALA A 24 -19.76 -2.76 3.91
N ILE A 25 -19.29 -1.86 3.05
CA ILE A 25 -17.90 -1.85 2.56
C ILE A 25 -16.95 -1.42 3.67
N LEU A 26 -17.32 -0.36 4.41
CA LEU A 26 -16.53 0.12 5.54
C LEU A 26 -16.47 -0.93 6.66
N GLU A 27 -17.56 -1.64 6.91
CA GLU A 27 -17.59 -2.74 7.88
C GLU A 27 -16.68 -3.90 7.44
N GLN A 28 -16.69 -4.28 6.16
CA GLN A 28 -15.73 -5.25 5.62
C GLN A 28 -14.28 -4.80 5.84
N ALA A 29 -13.98 -3.51 5.58
CA ALA A 29 -12.65 -2.96 5.81
C ALA A 29 -12.26 -2.97 7.30
N ARG A 30 -13.19 -2.65 8.20
CA ARG A 30 -13.00 -2.72 9.65
C ARG A 30 -12.66 -4.14 10.10
N VAL A 31 -13.41 -5.14 9.62
CA VAL A 31 -13.17 -6.56 9.92
C VAL A 31 -11.82 -7.02 9.38
N LEU A 32 -11.48 -6.64 8.14
CA LEU A 32 -10.19 -6.92 7.54
C LEU A 32 -9.04 -6.41 8.39
N LEU A 33 -9.05 -5.12 8.73
CA LEU A 33 -8.01 -4.52 9.57
C LEU A 33 -7.91 -5.26 10.91
N ALA A 34 -9.03 -5.44 11.62
CA ALA A 34 -9.04 -6.13 12.91
C ALA A 34 -8.47 -7.56 12.85
N ARG A 35 -8.80 -8.33 11.79
CA ARG A 35 -8.27 -9.69 11.61
C ARG A 35 -6.78 -9.70 11.33
N ILE A 36 -6.30 -8.83 10.45
CA ILE A 36 -4.86 -8.71 10.16
C ILE A 36 -4.09 -8.31 11.42
N ARG A 37 -4.60 -7.39 12.25
CA ARG A 37 -4.00 -7.05 13.57
C ARG A 37 -3.89 -8.27 14.47
N ALA A 38 -4.91 -9.13 14.44
CA ALA A 38 -4.96 -10.39 15.19
C ALA A 38 -4.16 -11.53 14.54
N LYS A 39 -3.35 -11.25 13.49
CA LYS A 39 -2.59 -12.24 12.71
C LYS A 39 -3.47 -13.35 12.12
N ARG A 40 -4.72 -13.01 11.78
CA ARG A 40 -5.66 -13.91 11.11
C ARG A 40 -5.79 -13.51 9.65
N PRO A 41 -5.82 -14.49 8.71
CA PRO A 41 -5.98 -14.18 7.31
C PRO A 41 -7.36 -13.57 7.04
N GLU A 42 -7.41 -12.64 6.08
CA GLU A 42 -8.64 -12.06 5.53
C GLU A 42 -8.38 -11.64 4.07
N LYS A 43 -9.44 -11.63 3.25
CA LYS A 43 -9.36 -11.24 1.84
C LYS A 43 -9.24 -9.73 1.68
N SER A 44 -8.40 -9.29 0.73
CA SER A 44 -8.35 -7.90 0.29
C SER A 44 -9.66 -7.44 -0.36
N ILE A 45 -9.93 -6.14 -0.30
CA ILE A 45 -11.14 -5.53 -0.88
C ILE A 45 -10.82 -4.94 -2.25
N LEU A 46 -11.61 -5.31 -3.26
CA LEU A 46 -11.56 -4.71 -4.59
C LEU A 46 -12.81 -3.86 -4.83
N LEU A 47 -12.62 -2.55 -4.97
CA LEU A 47 -13.72 -1.61 -5.25
C LEU A 47 -13.87 -1.40 -6.76
N THR A 48 -14.98 -1.87 -7.31
CA THR A 48 -15.31 -1.72 -8.75
C THR A 48 -16.54 -0.83 -8.96
N GLY A 49 -16.71 -0.29 -10.17
CA GLY A 49 -17.86 0.54 -10.53
C GLY A 49 -17.50 1.72 -11.43
N LEU A 50 -18.52 2.48 -11.86
CA LEU A 50 -18.38 3.59 -12.81
C LEU A 50 -17.47 4.73 -12.31
N ARG A 51 -16.98 5.57 -13.21
CA ARG A 51 -16.24 6.79 -12.83
C ARG A 51 -17.15 7.71 -12.01
N GLY A 52 -16.59 8.36 -11.00
CA GLY A 52 -17.34 9.30 -10.17
C GLY A 52 -18.26 8.67 -9.13
N VAL A 53 -18.24 7.34 -8.90
CA VAL A 53 -19.07 6.73 -7.83
C VAL A 53 -18.44 6.80 -6.43
N GLY A 54 -17.30 7.47 -6.27
CA GLY A 54 -16.66 7.64 -4.96
C GLY A 54 -15.65 6.59 -4.53
N LYS A 55 -15.12 5.77 -5.45
CA LYS A 55 -14.18 4.69 -5.10
C LYS A 55 -12.93 5.22 -4.37
N THR A 56 -12.32 6.29 -4.87
CA THR A 56 -11.15 6.93 -4.25
C THR A 56 -11.48 7.49 -2.87
N VAL A 57 -12.68 8.06 -2.69
CA VAL A 57 -13.15 8.54 -1.38
C VAL A 57 -13.21 7.37 -0.38
N LEU A 58 -13.71 6.21 -0.80
CA LEU A 58 -13.77 5.03 0.06
C LEU A 58 -12.37 4.50 0.41
N LEU A 59 -11.43 4.47 -0.55
CA LEU A 59 -10.04 4.11 -0.27
C LEU A 59 -9.40 5.06 0.77
N ASN A 60 -9.64 6.36 0.63
CA ASN A 60 -9.15 7.37 1.58
C ASN A 60 -9.76 7.19 2.98
N GLU A 61 -11.04 6.80 3.08
CA GLU A 61 -11.65 6.54 4.38
C GLU A 61 -11.10 5.25 5.02
N ILE A 62 -10.89 4.19 4.24
CA ILE A 62 -10.23 2.96 4.70
C ILE A 62 -8.80 3.27 5.19
N GLU A 63 -8.07 4.12 4.47
CA GLU A 63 -6.75 4.60 4.89
C GLU A 63 -6.82 5.32 6.25
N ARG A 64 -7.78 6.22 6.45
CA ARG A 64 -7.99 6.90 7.74
C ARG A 64 -8.35 5.92 8.86
N MET A 65 -9.18 4.92 8.58
CA MET A 65 -9.52 3.87 9.53
C MET A 65 -8.27 3.07 9.94
N ALA A 66 -7.44 2.69 8.97
CA ALA A 66 -6.18 2.00 9.23
C ALA A 66 -5.22 2.88 10.05
N ALA A 67 -5.08 4.16 9.71
CA ALA A 67 -4.23 5.08 10.48
C ALA A 67 -4.69 5.24 11.94
N LYS A 68 -6.01 5.31 12.20
CA LYS A 68 -6.59 5.34 13.56
C LYS A 68 -6.23 4.07 14.35
N GLU A 69 -6.17 2.94 13.66
CA GLU A 69 -5.73 1.65 14.20
C GLU A 69 -4.20 1.47 14.14
N THR A 70 -3.42 2.56 14.06
CA THR A 70 -1.95 2.60 14.11
C THR A 70 -1.23 1.89 12.96
N TYR A 71 -1.93 1.55 11.88
CA TYR A 71 -1.28 1.03 10.67
C TYR A 71 -0.45 2.13 10.00
N ARG A 72 0.62 1.70 9.32
CA ARG A 72 1.26 2.51 8.30
C ARG A 72 0.63 2.19 6.95
N THR A 73 0.21 3.22 6.23
CA THR A 73 -0.49 3.11 4.95
C THR A 73 0.36 3.68 3.83
N LEU A 74 0.21 3.12 2.64
CA LEU A 74 0.82 3.62 1.41
C LEU A 74 -0.27 3.77 0.35
N GLY A 75 -0.50 5.00 -0.10
CA GLY A 75 -1.32 5.28 -1.27
C GLY A 75 -0.49 5.16 -2.55
N VAL A 76 -0.93 4.33 -3.49
CA VAL A 76 -0.26 4.13 -4.77
C VAL A 76 -1.28 4.30 -5.89
N GLU A 77 -0.97 5.18 -6.85
CA GLU A 77 -1.76 5.38 -8.06
C GLU A 77 -1.07 4.70 -9.24
N ALA A 78 -1.82 3.84 -9.93
CA ALA A 78 -1.33 3.16 -11.12
C ALA A 78 -1.23 4.16 -12.28
N HIS A 79 -0.08 4.17 -12.95
CA HIS A 79 0.17 5.01 -14.12
C HIS A 79 0.48 4.12 -15.32
N GLU A 80 -0.11 4.44 -16.47
CA GLU A 80 0.27 3.80 -17.73
C GLU A 80 1.76 4.04 -18.02
N GLY A 81 2.46 3.00 -18.48
CA GLY A 81 3.89 3.09 -18.81
C GLY A 81 4.87 2.99 -17.63
N LYS A 82 4.39 2.89 -16.38
CA LYS A 82 5.25 2.60 -15.21
C LYS A 82 5.08 1.14 -14.78
N SER A 83 6.20 0.46 -14.51
CA SER A 83 6.15 -0.88 -13.92
C SER A 83 5.64 -0.82 -12.48
N LEU A 84 5.01 -1.90 -12.00
CA LEU A 84 4.52 -1.99 -10.63
C LEU A 84 5.66 -1.75 -9.63
N ALA A 85 6.83 -2.33 -9.87
CA ALA A 85 7.99 -2.14 -9.00
C ALA A 85 8.46 -0.66 -8.97
N ALA A 86 8.43 0.05 -10.10
CA ALA A 86 8.74 1.49 -10.12
C ALA A 86 7.73 2.34 -9.32
N LEU A 87 6.48 1.87 -9.19
CA LEU A 87 5.46 2.54 -8.37
C LEU A 87 5.61 2.21 -6.88
N LEU A 88 6.00 0.99 -6.53
CA LEU A 88 6.06 0.51 -5.15
C LEU A 88 7.37 0.84 -4.42
N VAL A 89 8.51 0.79 -5.11
CA VAL A 89 9.81 0.92 -4.46
C VAL A 89 10.00 2.27 -3.73
N PRO A 90 9.74 3.44 -4.34
CA PRO A 90 9.92 4.72 -3.64
C PRO A 90 9.11 4.84 -2.34
N PRO A 91 7.79 4.56 -2.30
CA PRO A 91 7.02 4.64 -1.06
C PRO A 91 7.41 3.55 -0.04
N LEU A 92 7.75 2.33 -0.48
CA LEU A 92 8.21 1.27 0.43
C LEU A 92 9.53 1.62 1.10
N ARG A 93 10.49 2.18 0.35
CA ARG A 93 11.76 2.65 0.92
C ARG A 93 11.52 3.67 2.02
N LYS A 94 10.69 4.68 1.75
CA LYS A 94 10.36 5.72 2.74
C LYS A 94 9.72 5.10 4.00
N LEU A 95 8.75 4.20 3.81
CA LEU A 95 8.09 3.51 4.91
C LEU A 95 9.07 2.73 5.79
N LEU A 96 9.99 1.96 5.19
CA LEU A 96 10.97 1.17 5.93
C LEU A 96 11.94 2.04 6.73
N PHE A 97 12.37 3.19 6.18
CA PHE A 97 13.18 4.16 6.94
C PHE A 97 12.41 4.80 8.10
N ASP A 98 11.13 5.16 7.88
CA ASP A 98 10.29 5.70 8.93
C ASP A 98 10.07 4.68 10.07
N LEU A 99 9.97 3.38 9.73
CA LEU A 99 9.88 2.29 10.71
C LEU A 99 11.19 2.07 11.48
N ASP A 100 12.34 2.09 10.79
CA ASP A 100 13.67 1.97 11.43
C ASP A 100 13.88 3.07 12.50
N ARG A 101 13.57 4.32 12.12
CA ARG A 101 13.72 5.49 12.99
C ARG A 101 12.85 5.45 14.24
N VAL A 102 11.63 4.92 14.13
CA VAL A 102 10.66 4.89 15.24
C VAL A 102 10.89 3.73 16.19
N ALA A 103 11.26 2.56 15.67
CA ALA A 103 11.23 1.34 16.46
C ALA A 103 12.58 0.97 17.10
N GLY A 104 13.68 1.64 16.75
CA GLY A 104 15.03 1.13 17.07
C GLY A 104 15.23 -0.30 16.55
N ALA A 105 14.43 -0.69 15.54
CA ALA A 105 14.31 -2.04 15.03
C ALA A 105 15.40 -2.32 14.00
N GLY A 106 16.63 -1.94 14.35
CA GLY A 106 17.77 -1.86 13.45
C GLY A 106 17.87 -3.09 12.57
N ASP A 107 17.84 -4.29 13.15
CA ASP A 107 18.12 -5.51 12.39
C ASP A 107 16.98 -5.90 11.43
N LYS A 108 15.70 -5.73 11.82
CA LYS A 108 14.56 -6.10 10.97
C LYS A 108 14.33 -5.09 9.85
N ALA A 109 14.41 -3.80 10.17
CA ALA A 109 14.24 -2.76 9.17
C ALA A 109 15.42 -2.74 8.19
N LYS A 110 16.66 -2.93 8.67
CA LYS A 110 17.83 -3.14 7.80
C LYS A 110 17.67 -4.35 6.91
N ARG A 111 17.25 -5.51 7.45
CA ARG A 111 16.97 -6.70 6.63
C ARG A 111 15.95 -6.41 5.54
N ALA A 112 14.81 -5.79 5.89
CA ALA A 112 13.78 -5.43 4.91
C ALA A 112 14.30 -4.45 3.84
N LEU A 113 15.17 -3.51 4.20
CA LEU A 113 15.86 -2.62 3.24
C LEU A 113 16.82 -3.40 2.33
N GLY A 114 17.52 -4.40 2.85
CA GLY A 114 18.36 -5.31 2.05
C GLY A 114 17.55 -6.14 1.06
N VAL A 115 16.39 -6.66 1.48
CA VAL A 115 15.45 -7.38 0.59
C VAL A 115 14.88 -6.44 -0.48
N LEU A 116 14.50 -5.21 -0.11
CA LEU A 116 14.04 -4.20 -1.08
C LEU A 116 15.14 -3.88 -2.11
N LYS A 117 16.41 -3.82 -1.70
CA LYS A 117 17.54 -3.62 -2.61
C LYS A 117 17.69 -4.80 -3.58
N GLY A 118 17.68 -6.04 -3.08
CA GLY A 118 17.74 -7.24 -3.93
C GLY A 118 16.60 -7.30 -4.95
N PHE A 119 15.39 -6.95 -4.51
CA PHE A 119 14.22 -6.82 -5.38
C PHE A 119 14.44 -5.80 -6.50
N MET A 120 14.91 -4.58 -6.16
CA MET A 120 15.19 -3.53 -7.14
C MET A 120 16.20 -3.98 -8.20
N ASP A 121 17.25 -4.67 -7.78
CA ASP A 121 18.31 -5.19 -8.65
C ASP A 121 17.76 -6.27 -9.60
N GLY A 122 16.97 -7.21 -9.06
CA GLY A 122 16.35 -8.30 -9.83
C GLY A 122 15.39 -7.81 -10.91
N VAL A 123 14.49 -6.87 -10.56
CA VAL A 123 13.50 -6.33 -11.51
C VAL A 123 14.04 -5.19 -12.38
N LYS A 124 15.35 -4.89 -12.31
CA LYS A 124 16.07 -3.88 -13.10
C LYS A 124 15.41 -2.49 -13.06
N VAL A 125 14.84 -2.11 -11.92
CA VAL A 125 14.16 -0.83 -11.78
C VAL A 125 15.19 0.28 -11.58
N LYS A 126 15.42 1.07 -12.64
CA LYS A 126 16.18 2.33 -12.55
C LYS A 126 15.26 3.45 -12.07
N ILE A 127 15.42 3.90 -10.83
CA ILE A 127 14.64 5.01 -10.27
C ILE A 127 15.38 6.33 -10.54
N GLY A 128 15.28 6.83 -11.77
CA GLY A 128 15.87 8.12 -12.18
C GLY A 128 17.41 8.12 -12.28
N GLU A 129 18.00 9.31 -12.26
CA GLU A 129 19.46 9.55 -12.30
C GLU A 129 20.13 9.46 -10.92
N LEU A 130 19.36 9.48 -9.84
CA LEU A 130 19.89 9.12 -8.52
C LEU A 130 19.83 7.61 -8.40
N GLU A 131 20.98 6.95 -8.48
CA GLU A 131 21.17 5.69 -7.78
C GLU A 131 20.65 5.90 -6.36
N VAL A 132 19.52 5.27 -6.05
CA VAL A 132 18.98 5.26 -4.71
C VAL A 132 19.91 4.37 -3.90
N GLY A 133 21.03 4.93 -3.47
CA GLY A 133 22.03 4.28 -2.65
C GLY A 133 21.38 3.86 -1.34
N LEU A 134 20.94 2.61 -1.28
CA LEU A 134 20.77 1.90 -0.03
C LEU A 134 22.19 1.43 0.34
N ASP A 135 22.78 2.13 1.31
CA ASP A 135 24.09 1.79 1.89
C ASP A 135 23.96 0.59 2.83
N ILE A 136 23.50 -0.52 2.24
CA ILE A 136 23.27 -1.82 2.85
C ILE A 136 23.44 -2.88 1.78
N ASP A 137 23.96 -4.04 2.14
CA ASP A 137 24.09 -5.16 1.23
C ASP A 137 22.70 -5.75 0.89
N PRO A 138 22.47 -6.17 -0.36
CA PRO A 138 21.22 -6.85 -0.72
C PRO A 138 21.13 -8.21 0.00
N GLU A 139 19.94 -8.52 0.51
CA GLU A 139 19.65 -9.84 1.08
C GLU A 139 19.62 -10.87 -0.06
N LYS A 140 20.36 -11.97 0.10
CA LYS A 140 20.39 -13.04 -0.91
C LYS A 140 19.31 -14.09 -0.63
N GLY A 141 18.70 -14.59 -1.70
CA GLY A 141 17.71 -15.67 -1.66
C GLY A 141 16.33 -15.25 -1.15
N THR A 142 16.04 -13.94 -1.05
CA THR A 142 14.72 -13.41 -0.71
C THR A 142 14.36 -12.30 -1.69
N ALA A 143 13.32 -12.51 -2.48
CA ALA A 143 12.80 -11.54 -3.46
C ALA A 143 13.85 -11.04 -4.48
N ASP A 144 14.84 -11.86 -4.84
CA ASP A 144 15.97 -11.51 -5.69
C ASP A 144 16.01 -12.29 -7.02
N SER A 145 14.91 -12.94 -7.42
CA SER A 145 14.87 -13.77 -8.64
C SER A 145 14.68 -12.95 -9.93
N GLY A 146 14.14 -11.73 -9.82
CA GLY A 146 13.73 -10.88 -10.94
C GLY A 146 12.34 -11.23 -11.49
N ASP A 147 11.68 -12.25 -10.95
CA ASP A 147 10.29 -12.59 -11.25
C ASP A 147 9.34 -11.91 -10.25
N LEU A 148 8.49 -11.02 -10.74
CA LEU A 148 7.64 -10.18 -9.90
C LEU A 148 6.60 -10.99 -9.12
N GLU A 149 6.09 -12.08 -9.69
CA GLU A 149 5.03 -12.90 -9.08
C GLU A 149 5.55 -13.63 -7.84
N SER A 150 6.78 -14.15 -7.91
CA SER A 150 7.45 -14.81 -6.79
C SER A 150 8.11 -13.82 -5.83
N ASP A 151 8.70 -12.74 -6.31
CA ASP A 151 9.47 -11.82 -5.47
C ASP A 151 8.58 -10.89 -4.63
N LEU A 152 7.43 -10.44 -5.15
CA LEU A 152 6.59 -9.46 -4.46
C LEU A 152 5.97 -10.00 -3.14
N PRO A 153 5.46 -11.23 -3.06
CA PRO A 153 5.06 -11.82 -1.78
C PRO A 153 6.22 -11.91 -0.79
N ASN A 154 7.40 -12.34 -1.26
CA ASN A 154 8.60 -12.47 -0.45
C ASN A 154 9.06 -11.12 0.12
N LEU A 155 8.93 -10.03 -0.65
CA LEU A 155 9.22 -8.67 -0.20
C LEU A 155 8.34 -8.23 0.98
N PHE A 156 7.06 -8.63 0.99
CA PHE A 156 6.11 -8.20 2.04
C PHE A 156 6.14 -9.04 3.32
N VAL A 157 6.69 -10.26 3.28
CA VAL A 157 6.77 -11.15 4.46
C VAL A 157 8.14 -11.14 5.15
N ALA A 158 9.14 -10.49 4.54
CA ALA A 158 10.53 -10.45 5.02
C ALA A 158 10.75 -9.67 6.33
#